data_AF-A0A0W8CNQ5-F1
#
_entry.id   AF-A0A0W8CNQ5-F1
#
_cell.length_a   1.000
_cell.length_b   1.000
_cell.length_c   1.000
_cell.angle_alpha   90.00
_cell.angle_beta   90.00
_cell.angle_gamma   90.00
#
_symmetry.space_group_name_H-M   'P 1'
#
loop_
_entity.id
_entity.type
_entity.pdbx_description
1 polymer ?
#
loop_
_entity_poly.entity_id
_entity_poly.type
_entity_poly.pdbx_seq_one_letter_code
_entity_poly.pdbx_strand_id
1 'polypeptide(L)'
;MSPFLAHYAVYYADAECSIDKITKGYCPFLVYSLYVPLTVRHLERDGSITEELVKAIESMNPEEDDESFALLLGDGYTEKCIASLGFVALKGLDRARLGVVLRANAVVSPEKKLKLFIAQLSHDISYFGSFGEQHINKRMNSIKWYSLAGEYLGNIRNLKSASLNFLNPGQETLWELWMPHGMFKEENTLESRVYSRYAVIAWPVAKHTENVLKLMPEDVAIEKLYAHSSGDATVLRTFLQDLRARFEDQKDFSWESESDIVSVRFCRTVCKLLVDAGDPDLVNFFFSELCPDLDGLEGNEILIPSIILIVRTFDWRSIGDVLLKVLGKHVHRYGNDEAVGALHLELALDVMNALDNGTAKNALLKLAVQEAAKFAHDELCCDEMVEIIWKHAIHCKINTVFTDVVNMFKETDARLLRRTVKTIVQSFDEIDEGNERYSLLTSLVVKRVGWLKKQIEAYDRPFSWEMPDAEFADNSTVQQFLRGPDVTMRMTRDIYKFKGFKDARNHAAEWTRKNQVNASFEMEASSTNGNAVVAITKTRKWFTKGQQNLERYKKELSQLKKHNSCKSGDPSDVKRARVE
;
A
#
# COMPACT_ATOMS: atom_id res chain seq x y z
N MET A 1 51.68 -16.22 31.44
CA MET A 1 51.05 -14.88 31.31
C MET A 1 52.11 -13.84 31.59
N SER A 2 52.48 -13.04 30.58
CA SER A 2 53.43 -11.94 30.74
C SER A 2 52.75 -10.77 31.47
N PRO A 3 53.32 -10.22 32.56
CA PRO A 3 52.66 -9.18 33.37
C PRO A 3 52.73 -7.77 32.76
N PHE A 4 53.18 -7.62 31.52
CA PHE A 4 53.32 -6.33 30.84
C PHE A 4 52.52 -6.33 29.53
N LEU A 5 51.53 -5.44 29.43
CA LEU A 5 50.87 -5.11 28.17
C LEU A 5 51.81 -4.22 27.35
N ALA A 6 52.14 -4.63 26.14
CA ALA A 6 52.89 -3.79 25.21
C ALA A 6 51.98 -2.66 24.71
N HIS A 7 52.42 -1.41 24.89
CA HIS A 7 51.77 -0.24 24.31
C HIS A 7 52.56 0.19 23.07
N TYR A 8 51.85 0.39 21.97
CA TYR A 8 52.45 0.82 20.69
C TYR A 8 52.03 2.25 20.38
N ALA A 9 52.99 3.06 19.94
CA ALA A 9 52.77 4.39 19.38
C ALA A 9 53.44 4.45 18.01
N VAL A 10 52.69 4.90 17.00
CA VAL A 10 53.18 5.09 15.64
C VAL A 10 53.09 6.57 15.32
N TYR A 11 54.21 7.14 14.87
CA TYR A 11 54.34 8.54 14.49
C TYR A 11 55.27 8.65 13.29
N TYR A 12 55.19 9.75 12.56
CA TYR A 12 56.07 10.02 11.42
C TYR A 12 57.52 10.20 11.90
N ALA A 13 58.49 9.78 11.08
CA ALA A 13 59.91 9.82 11.45
C ALA A 13 60.45 11.26 11.67
N ASP A 14 59.78 12.26 11.12
CA ASP A 14 60.08 13.69 11.26
C ASP A 14 59.22 14.37 12.34
N ALA A 15 58.36 13.65 13.04
CA ALA A 15 57.57 14.20 14.13
C ALA A 15 58.47 14.52 15.33
N GLU A 16 58.41 15.77 15.80
CA GLU A 16 59.09 16.19 17.02
C GLU A 16 58.43 15.49 18.21
N CYS A 17 59.18 14.61 18.87
CA CYS A 17 58.70 13.86 20.03
C CYS A 17 59.73 13.90 21.16
N SER A 18 59.23 14.05 22.38
CA SER A 18 60.02 14.00 23.61
C SER A 18 59.36 13.05 24.60
N ILE A 19 60.17 12.30 25.34
CA ILE A 19 59.69 11.49 26.46
C ILE A 19 59.93 12.27 27.73
N ASP A 20 58.85 12.54 28.47
CA ASP A 20 58.95 13.19 29.77
C ASP A 20 59.73 12.35 30.77
N LYS A 21 60.41 13.02 31.70
CA LYS A 21 61.23 12.37 32.71
C LYS A 21 60.37 11.44 33.58
N ILE A 22 60.72 10.15 33.61
CA ILE A 22 60.04 9.15 34.44
C ILE A 22 60.33 9.44 35.92
N THR A 23 59.27 9.68 36.69
CA THR A 23 59.36 10.05 38.12
C THR A 23 59.42 8.86 39.07
N LYS A 24 59.04 7.64 38.61
CA LYS A 24 59.12 6.39 39.39
C LYS A 24 59.16 5.17 38.47
N GLY A 25 60.05 4.21 38.74
CA GLY A 25 60.16 2.95 37.99
C GLY A 25 61.01 3.03 36.71
N TYR A 26 60.86 2.04 35.81
CA TYR A 26 61.54 1.95 34.52
C TYR A 26 60.53 1.72 33.40
N CYS A 27 60.71 2.38 32.24
CA CYS A 27 59.91 2.18 31.03
C CYS A 27 60.82 1.72 29.87
N PRO A 28 60.96 0.40 29.65
CA PRO A 28 61.67 -0.11 28.48
C PRO A 28 60.82 0.08 27.22
N PHE A 29 61.38 0.67 26.17
CA PHE A 29 60.74 0.83 24.87
C PHE A 29 61.68 0.41 23.74
N LEU A 30 61.10 -0.08 22.64
CA LEU A 30 61.81 -0.41 21.40
C LEU A 30 61.43 0.65 20.36
N VAL A 31 62.42 1.39 19.86
CA VAL A 31 62.24 2.33 18.74
C VAL A 31 62.82 1.71 17.48
N TYR A 32 62.02 1.67 16.42
CA TYR A 32 62.46 1.20 15.11
C TYR A 32 61.73 2.01 14.03
N SER A 33 62.42 2.26 12.92
CA SER A 33 61.84 2.91 11.75
C SER A 33 61.35 1.85 10.77
N LEU A 34 60.12 2.00 10.29
CA LEU A 34 59.58 1.16 9.22
C LEU A 34 59.59 1.93 7.91
N TYR A 35 60.07 1.31 6.84
CA TYR A 35 59.85 1.83 5.50
C TYR A 35 58.42 1.54 5.08
N VAL A 36 57.66 2.60 4.82
CA VAL A 36 56.28 2.51 4.33
C VAL A 36 56.33 1.96 2.89
N PRO A 37 55.66 0.84 2.59
CA PRO A 37 55.60 0.30 1.23
C PRO A 37 55.12 1.32 0.19
N LEU A 38 55.54 1.15 -1.07
CA LEU A 38 55.11 2.03 -2.18
C LEU A 38 53.57 2.13 -2.29
N THR A 39 52.84 1.10 -1.88
CA THR A 39 51.38 1.03 -1.85
C THR A 39 50.71 1.94 -0.83
N VAL A 40 51.45 2.50 0.14
CA VAL A 40 50.93 3.36 1.23
C VAL A 40 51.45 4.80 1.21
N ARG A 41 52.08 5.24 0.11
CA ARG A 41 52.52 6.64 -0.10
C ARG A 41 51.40 7.69 -0.07
N HIS A 42 50.14 7.29 -0.23
CA HIS A 42 48.98 8.18 -0.09
C HIS A 42 48.77 8.70 1.35
N LEU A 43 49.60 8.27 2.31
CA LEU A 43 49.66 8.78 3.68
C LEU A 43 50.68 9.93 3.87
N GLU A 44 51.38 10.36 2.81
CA GLU A 44 52.19 11.58 2.80
C GLU A 44 51.30 12.84 2.78
N ARG A 45 51.76 13.92 3.42
CA ARG A 45 50.95 15.08 3.83
C ARG A 45 50.32 15.85 2.65
N ASP A 46 49.05 15.52 2.35
CA ASP A 46 47.84 16.24 1.87
C ASP A 46 47.89 17.40 0.81
N GLY A 47 49.01 18.09 0.55
CA GLY A 47 49.04 19.24 -0.36
C GLY A 47 48.99 18.86 -1.84
N SER A 48 49.93 18.02 -2.28
CA SER A 48 50.11 17.66 -3.71
C SER A 48 48.91 16.89 -4.28
N ILE A 49 48.40 15.91 -3.54
CA ILE A 49 47.33 15.02 -4.03
C ILE A 49 46.01 15.79 -4.22
N THR A 50 45.69 16.72 -3.31
CA THR A 50 44.48 17.54 -3.44
C THR A 50 44.58 18.43 -4.68
N GLU A 51 45.72 19.09 -4.91
CA GLU A 51 45.94 19.94 -6.09
C GLU A 51 45.92 19.16 -7.40
N GLU A 52 46.51 17.96 -7.43
CA GLU A 52 46.46 17.06 -8.59
C GLU A 52 45.03 16.61 -8.87
N LEU A 53 44.26 16.27 -7.83
CA LEU A 53 42.87 15.86 -7.99
C LEU A 53 41.98 17.02 -8.44
N VAL A 54 42.25 18.25 -7.95
CA VAL A 54 41.58 19.46 -8.46
C VAL A 54 41.84 19.62 -9.94
N LYS A 55 43.10 19.52 -10.38
CA LYS A 55 43.43 19.58 -11.82
C LYS A 55 42.75 18.48 -12.61
N ALA A 56 42.70 17.25 -12.08
CA ALA A 56 42.02 16.13 -12.74
C ALA A 56 40.52 16.37 -12.91
N ILE A 57 39.84 16.86 -11.86
CA ILE A 57 38.40 17.19 -11.91
C ILE A 57 38.15 18.40 -12.83
N GLU A 58 39.02 19.41 -12.84
CA GLU A 58 38.90 20.55 -13.77
C GLU A 58 39.09 20.13 -15.23
N SER A 59 39.95 19.15 -15.48
CA SER A 59 40.19 18.61 -16.82
C SER A 59 39.07 17.69 -17.34
N MET A 60 38.13 17.31 -16.47
CA MET A 60 36.96 16.53 -16.89
C MET A 60 36.12 17.36 -17.88
N ASN A 61 36.05 16.92 -19.14
CA ASN A 61 35.19 17.42 -20.18
C ASN A 61 33.81 16.72 -20.19
N PRO A 62 32.75 17.37 -19.70
CA PRO A 62 31.45 16.72 -19.53
C PRO A 62 30.79 16.31 -20.85
N GLU A 63 31.36 16.62 -22.02
CA GLU A 63 30.90 16.13 -23.32
C GLU A 63 31.40 14.70 -23.64
N GLU A 64 32.34 14.15 -22.86
CA GLU A 64 32.86 12.79 -23.02
C GLU A 64 32.07 11.77 -22.17
N ASP A 65 31.84 10.56 -22.69
CA ASP A 65 30.98 9.54 -22.05
C ASP A 65 31.61 8.90 -20.80
N ASP A 66 32.93 9.07 -20.59
CA ASP A 66 33.70 8.36 -19.56
C ASP A 66 33.90 9.14 -18.23
N GLU A 67 33.20 10.25 -18.04
CA GLU A 67 33.48 11.20 -16.96
C GLU A 67 32.81 10.92 -15.61
N SER A 68 32.03 9.85 -15.54
CA SER A 68 31.53 9.34 -14.25
C SER A 68 32.52 8.33 -13.68
N PHE A 69 32.52 8.14 -12.36
CA PHE A 69 33.31 7.09 -11.75
C PHE A 69 32.62 6.45 -10.55
N ALA A 70 32.98 5.19 -10.27
CA ALA A 70 32.57 4.44 -9.11
C ALA A 70 33.80 3.97 -8.32
N LEU A 71 34.03 4.55 -7.14
CA LEU A 71 35.09 4.14 -6.23
C LEU A 71 34.55 3.06 -5.28
N LEU A 72 34.99 1.81 -5.45
CA LEU A 72 34.63 0.71 -4.56
C LEU A 72 35.25 0.91 -3.16
N LEU A 73 34.45 0.69 -2.12
CA LEU A 73 34.86 0.85 -0.72
C LEU A 73 35.43 -0.45 -0.17
N GLY A 74 36.59 -0.41 0.49
CA GLY A 74 37.31 -1.58 1.00
C GLY A 74 36.65 -2.26 2.19
N ASP A 75 36.08 -1.49 3.12
CA ASP A 75 35.52 -2.03 4.35
C ASP A 75 34.11 -2.61 4.15
N GLY A 76 33.73 -3.53 5.04
CA GLY A 76 32.37 -4.06 5.12
C GLY A 76 31.43 -3.06 5.82
N TYR A 77 30.50 -2.47 5.06
CA TYR A 77 29.47 -1.58 5.59
C TYR A 77 28.10 -2.27 5.61
N THR A 78 27.30 -1.92 6.63
CA THR A 78 25.90 -2.35 6.70
C THR A 78 24.98 -1.24 6.23
N GLU A 79 23.84 -1.63 5.66
CA GLU A 79 22.76 -0.72 5.24
C GLU A 79 22.35 0.22 6.37
N LYS A 80 22.21 -0.30 7.59
CA LYS A 80 21.87 0.52 8.76
C LYS A 80 22.91 1.60 9.04
N CYS A 81 24.20 1.30 8.94
CA CYS A 81 25.26 2.29 9.19
C CYS A 81 25.27 3.38 8.12
N ILE A 82 25.18 3.00 6.84
CA ILE A 82 25.13 3.99 5.74
C ILE A 82 23.86 4.84 5.82
N ALA A 83 22.70 4.22 6.05
CA ALA A 83 21.43 4.94 6.13
C ALA A 83 21.37 5.94 7.30
N SER A 84 22.06 5.66 8.41
CA SER A 84 22.04 6.52 9.60
C SER A 84 23.12 7.59 9.64
N LEU A 85 24.30 7.33 9.05
CA LEU A 85 25.47 8.19 9.19
C LEU A 85 26.03 8.71 7.85
N GLY A 86 25.58 8.15 6.72
CA GLY A 86 26.09 8.50 5.39
C GLY A 86 27.61 8.42 5.31
N PHE A 87 28.22 9.50 4.83
CA PHE A 87 29.68 9.66 4.76
C PHE A 87 30.39 9.40 6.10
N VAL A 88 29.77 9.74 7.24
CA VAL A 88 30.38 9.58 8.58
C VAL A 88 30.53 8.11 8.96
N ALA A 89 29.78 7.20 8.30
CA ALA A 89 29.92 5.76 8.49
C ALA A 89 31.27 5.22 8.00
N LEU A 90 31.92 5.89 7.04
CA LEU A 90 33.14 5.41 6.41
C LEU A 90 34.31 5.41 7.38
N LYS A 91 35.20 4.44 7.24
CA LYS A 91 36.36 4.26 8.13
C LYS A 91 37.66 4.13 7.35
N GLY A 92 38.76 4.24 8.08
CA GLY A 92 40.11 4.02 7.57
C GLY A 92 40.38 4.69 6.23
N LEU A 93 40.79 3.88 5.26
CA LEU A 93 41.20 4.31 3.94
C LEU A 93 40.03 4.86 3.11
N ASP A 94 38.83 4.28 3.23
CA ASP A 94 37.65 4.73 2.50
C ASP A 94 37.27 6.16 2.87
N ARG A 95 37.29 6.47 4.18
CA ARG A 95 37.03 7.83 4.68
C ARG A 95 38.11 8.81 4.22
N ALA A 96 39.38 8.40 4.25
CA ALA A 96 40.49 9.24 3.81
C ALA A 96 40.36 9.58 2.32
N ARG A 97 40.12 8.58 1.46
CA ARG A 97 39.96 8.73 0.01
C ARG A 97 38.81 9.66 -0.33
N LEU A 98 37.61 9.40 0.19
CA LEU A 98 36.46 10.28 -0.07
C LEU A 98 36.67 11.67 0.54
N GLY A 99 37.34 11.77 1.69
CA GLY A 99 37.70 13.06 2.28
C GLY A 99 38.57 13.94 1.36
N VAL A 100 39.55 13.37 0.66
CA VAL A 100 40.37 14.09 -0.33
C VAL A 100 39.53 14.51 -1.53
N VAL A 101 38.68 13.62 -2.06
CA VAL A 101 37.76 13.92 -3.17
C VAL A 101 36.84 15.08 -2.81
N LEU A 102 36.25 15.09 -1.61
CA LEU A 102 35.38 16.17 -1.16
C LEU A 102 36.12 17.50 -1.01
N ARG A 103 37.37 17.49 -0.52
CA ARG A 103 38.21 18.70 -0.43
C ARG A 103 38.53 19.25 -1.81
N ALA A 104 38.94 18.40 -2.76
CA ALA A 104 39.19 18.81 -4.14
C ALA A 104 37.91 19.37 -4.78
N ASN A 105 36.79 18.67 -4.65
CA ASN A 105 35.50 19.09 -5.21
C ASN A 105 34.95 20.41 -4.59
N ALA A 106 35.42 20.79 -3.40
CA ALA A 106 35.02 22.06 -2.78
C ALA A 106 35.66 23.28 -3.48
N VAL A 107 36.83 23.11 -4.07
CA VAL A 107 37.63 24.22 -4.65
C VAL A 107 37.57 24.29 -6.17
N VAL A 108 37.09 23.25 -6.87
CA VAL A 108 36.88 23.29 -8.32
C VAL A 108 35.79 24.29 -8.72
N SER A 109 35.87 24.74 -9.96
CA SER A 109 34.91 25.62 -10.62
C SER A 109 33.48 25.04 -10.52
N PRO A 110 32.45 25.88 -10.31
CA PRO A 110 31.07 25.39 -10.07
C PRO A 110 30.53 24.44 -11.13
N GLU A 111 30.96 24.63 -12.37
CA GLU A 111 30.54 23.88 -13.56
C GLU A 111 31.17 22.47 -13.60
N LYS A 112 32.37 22.34 -13.03
CA LYS A 112 33.15 21.09 -12.94
C LYS A 112 32.93 20.33 -11.63
N LYS A 113 32.12 20.89 -10.72
CA LYS A 113 31.79 20.19 -9.48
C LYS A 113 31.16 18.83 -9.77
N LEU A 114 31.53 17.86 -8.96
CA LEU A 114 30.97 16.53 -8.95
C LEU A 114 29.75 16.46 -8.02
N LYS A 115 28.73 15.72 -8.45
CA LYS A 115 27.68 15.18 -7.58
C LYS A 115 28.11 13.79 -7.14
N LEU A 116 28.05 13.54 -5.84
CA LEU A 116 28.50 12.30 -5.22
C LEU A 116 27.36 11.61 -4.48
N PHE A 117 27.34 10.29 -4.58
CA PHE A 117 26.35 9.41 -3.95
C PHE A 117 27.06 8.19 -3.35
N ILE A 118 26.42 7.59 -2.34
CA ILE A 118 26.83 6.28 -1.85
C ILE A 118 25.89 5.26 -2.50
N ALA A 119 26.43 4.18 -3.03
CA ALA A 119 25.66 3.14 -3.70
C ALA A 119 26.06 1.76 -3.17
N GLN A 120 25.09 0.89 -2.90
CA GLN A 120 25.35 -0.52 -2.68
C GLN A 120 25.16 -1.26 -4.00
N LEU A 121 26.26 -1.74 -4.57
CA LEU A 121 26.26 -2.54 -5.79
C LEU A 121 26.13 -4.00 -5.41
N SER A 122 25.15 -4.69 -5.99
CA SER A 122 24.93 -6.11 -5.71
C SER A 122 24.83 -6.92 -7.00
N HIS A 123 25.50 -8.06 -7.04
CA HIS A 123 25.44 -9.07 -8.08
C HIS A 123 24.93 -10.37 -7.47
N ASP A 124 23.70 -10.73 -7.80
CA ASP A 124 23.03 -11.95 -7.35
C ASP A 124 23.09 -13.02 -8.44
N ILE A 125 23.53 -14.22 -8.10
CA ILE A 125 23.58 -15.39 -8.95
C ILE A 125 22.73 -16.48 -8.30
N SER A 126 21.60 -16.83 -8.90
CA SER A 126 20.80 -17.97 -8.43
C SER A 126 21.10 -19.21 -9.26
N TYR A 127 21.00 -20.37 -8.61
CA TYR A 127 21.26 -21.69 -9.17
C TYR A 127 20.01 -22.55 -9.12
N PHE A 128 19.84 -23.44 -10.09
CA PHE A 128 18.80 -24.47 -10.11
C PHE A 128 19.44 -25.84 -10.31
N GLY A 129 18.99 -26.84 -9.55
CA GLY A 129 19.48 -28.21 -9.66
C GLY A 129 18.95 -29.15 -8.57
N SER A 130 18.98 -30.44 -8.83
CA SER A 130 18.77 -31.50 -7.84
C SER A 130 19.89 -32.52 -8.00
N PHE A 131 20.46 -32.99 -6.88
CA PHE A 131 21.50 -34.04 -6.84
C PHE A 131 22.76 -33.75 -7.69
N GLY A 132 23.61 -32.82 -7.24
CA GLY A 132 25.02 -32.76 -7.63
C GLY A 132 25.36 -31.97 -8.90
N GLU A 133 24.37 -31.60 -9.73
CA GLU A 133 24.55 -30.69 -10.87
C GLU A 133 23.83 -29.36 -10.58
N GLN A 134 24.60 -28.29 -10.34
CA GLN A 134 24.10 -26.93 -10.16
C GLN A 134 24.30 -26.13 -11.45
N HIS A 135 23.21 -25.69 -12.07
CA HIS A 135 23.25 -24.78 -13.21
C HIS A 135 22.93 -23.35 -12.77
N ILE A 136 23.62 -22.36 -13.34
CA ILE A 136 23.25 -20.96 -13.14
C ILE A 136 21.86 -20.75 -13.75
N ASN A 137 20.91 -20.38 -12.91
CA ASN A 137 19.54 -20.08 -13.31
C ASN A 137 19.45 -18.62 -13.76
N LYS A 138 19.92 -17.69 -12.92
CA LYS A 138 19.76 -16.25 -13.16
C LYS A 138 20.92 -15.44 -12.60
N ARG A 139 21.21 -14.30 -13.24
CA ARG A 139 22.08 -13.24 -12.74
C ARG A 139 21.32 -11.93 -12.66
N MET A 140 21.47 -11.20 -11.57
CA MET A 140 20.80 -9.92 -11.34
C MET A 140 21.76 -8.91 -10.73
N ASN A 141 21.91 -7.78 -11.42
CA ASN A 141 22.61 -6.61 -10.89
C ASN A 141 21.60 -5.68 -10.22
N SER A 142 21.92 -5.14 -9.06
CA SER A 142 21.12 -4.08 -8.44
C SER A 142 21.98 -3.01 -7.80
N ILE A 143 21.43 -1.80 -7.75
CA ILE A 143 22.06 -0.64 -7.14
C ILE A 143 21.06 -0.02 -6.16
N LYS A 144 21.37 -0.09 -4.87
CA LYS A 144 20.69 0.73 -3.86
C LYS A 144 21.40 2.07 -3.74
N TRP A 145 20.66 3.16 -3.84
CA TRP A 145 21.20 4.52 -3.83
C TRP A 145 20.98 5.22 -2.50
N TYR A 146 21.99 5.98 -2.07
CA TYR A 146 21.95 6.83 -0.89
C TYR A 146 22.57 8.19 -1.19
N SER A 147 22.06 9.24 -0.56
CA SER A 147 22.76 10.52 -0.51
C SER A 147 24.02 10.41 0.34
N LEU A 148 24.95 11.38 0.22
CA LEU A 148 26.11 11.45 1.12
C LEU A 148 25.72 11.63 2.60
N ALA A 149 24.51 12.10 2.89
CA ALA A 149 23.99 12.20 4.26
C ALA A 149 23.39 10.88 4.78
N GLY A 150 23.26 9.87 3.92
CA GLY A 150 22.68 8.57 4.26
C GLY A 150 21.20 8.42 3.92
N GLU A 151 20.55 9.45 3.36
CA GLU A 151 19.15 9.34 2.92
C GLU A 151 19.03 8.27 1.83
N TYR A 152 18.13 7.30 2.04
CA TYR A 152 17.85 6.26 1.06
C TYR A 152 17.06 6.82 -0.12
N LEU A 153 17.58 6.64 -1.33
CA LEU A 153 17.02 7.20 -2.56
C LEU A 153 16.27 6.17 -3.41
N GLY A 154 16.31 4.89 -3.02
CA GLY A 154 15.65 3.79 -3.73
C GLY A 154 16.61 2.72 -4.25
N ASN A 155 16.07 1.74 -4.96
CA ASN A 155 16.81 0.59 -5.48
C ASN A 155 16.43 0.34 -6.94
N ILE A 156 17.41 0.02 -7.77
CA ILE A 156 17.18 -0.40 -9.15
C ILE A 156 17.70 -1.81 -9.34
N ARG A 157 16.92 -2.66 -10.01
CA ARG A 157 17.26 -4.05 -10.31
C ARG A 157 17.42 -4.25 -11.82
N ASN A 158 18.18 -5.30 -12.17
CA ASN A 158 18.48 -5.74 -13.54
C ASN A 158 19.02 -4.64 -14.47
N LEU A 159 19.97 -3.86 -13.98
CA LEU A 159 20.70 -2.90 -14.82
C LEU A 159 21.62 -3.67 -15.80
N LYS A 160 21.11 -4.02 -16.99
CA LYS A 160 21.87 -4.75 -18.02
C LYS A 160 22.86 -3.85 -18.79
N SER A 161 22.58 -2.55 -18.90
CA SER A 161 23.27 -1.60 -19.78
C SER A 161 24.01 -0.46 -19.07
N ALA A 162 24.03 -0.44 -17.73
CA ALA A 162 24.79 0.57 -17.00
C ALA A 162 26.27 0.18 -16.90
N SER A 163 27.09 0.82 -17.71
CA SER A 163 28.55 0.82 -17.50
C SER A 163 28.86 1.78 -16.36
N LEU A 164 29.44 1.26 -15.27
CA LEU A 164 30.06 2.09 -14.23
C LEU A 164 31.57 2.03 -14.42
N ASN A 165 32.20 3.20 -14.47
CA ASN A 165 33.65 3.31 -14.61
C ASN A 165 34.31 3.13 -13.24
N PHE A 166 34.73 1.90 -12.94
CA PHE A 166 35.30 1.57 -11.64
C PHE A 166 36.71 2.13 -11.46
N LEU A 167 36.91 2.93 -10.41
CA LEU A 167 38.24 3.28 -9.95
C LEU A 167 38.79 2.16 -9.07
N ASN A 168 39.96 1.66 -9.47
CA ASN A 168 40.69 0.63 -8.73
C ASN A 168 42.07 1.16 -8.29
N PRO A 169 42.10 2.14 -7.37
CA PRO A 169 43.37 2.71 -6.89
C PRO A 169 44.23 1.70 -6.12
N GLY A 170 43.63 0.58 -5.66
CA GLY A 170 44.34 -0.52 -5.02
C GLY A 170 45.00 -1.51 -6.00
N GLN A 171 44.73 -1.38 -7.32
CA GLN A 171 45.14 -2.35 -8.34
C GLN A 171 44.71 -3.80 -8.03
N GLU A 172 43.58 -3.94 -7.34
CA GLU A 172 43.02 -5.23 -6.94
C GLU A 172 42.47 -5.97 -8.17
N THR A 173 42.63 -7.28 -8.22
CA THR A 173 41.96 -8.11 -9.23
C THR A 173 40.45 -8.12 -9.01
N LEU A 174 39.66 -8.44 -10.03
CA LEU A 174 38.20 -8.62 -9.87
C LEU A 174 37.86 -9.64 -8.79
N TRP A 175 38.68 -10.67 -8.62
CA TRP A 175 38.54 -11.66 -7.57
C TRP A 175 38.67 -11.03 -6.18
N GLU A 176 39.75 -10.28 -5.94
CA GLU A 176 39.98 -9.57 -4.67
C GLU A 176 38.90 -8.52 -4.40
N LEU A 177 38.40 -7.86 -5.46
CA LEU A 177 37.37 -6.83 -5.33
C LEU A 177 36.00 -7.37 -4.89
N TRP A 178 35.63 -8.59 -5.27
CA TRP A 178 34.27 -9.09 -5.08
C TRP A 178 34.16 -10.28 -4.14
N MET A 179 35.12 -11.21 -4.16
CA MET A 179 35.02 -12.47 -3.42
C MET A 179 34.87 -12.34 -1.90
N PRO A 180 35.58 -11.42 -1.21
CA PRO A 180 35.39 -11.23 0.23
C PRO A 180 33.98 -10.78 0.61
N HIS A 181 33.22 -10.28 -0.37
CA HIS A 181 31.87 -9.72 -0.19
C HIS A 181 30.76 -10.66 -0.71
N GLY A 182 31.10 -11.91 -1.05
CA GLY A 182 30.16 -12.94 -1.45
C GLY A 182 29.50 -13.59 -0.24
N MET A 183 28.17 -13.60 -0.21
CA MET A 183 27.39 -14.38 0.74
C MET A 183 26.64 -15.48 0.01
N PHE A 184 26.70 -16.69 0.57
CA PHE A 184 25.88 -17.81 0.14
C PHE A 184 24.54 -17.75 0.89
N LYS A 185 23.44 -17.83 0.15
CA LYS A 185 22.08 -17.91 0.67
C LYS A 185 21.45 -19.20 0.15
N GLU A 186 20.93 -20.00 1.06
CA GLU A 186 20.18 -21.21 0.74
C GLU A 186 18.73 -20.99 1.16
N GLU A 187 17.82 -20.84 0.20
CA GLU A 187 16.39 -20.70 0.44
C GLU A 187 15.64 -21.81 -0.30
N ASN A 188 15.16 -22.81 0.44
CA ASN A 188 14.46 -23.99 -0.07
C ASN A 188 15.31 -24.76 -1.11
N THR A 189 14.77 -24.98 -2.32
CA THR A 189 15.45 -25.66 -3.44
C THR A 189 16.26 -24.71 -4.33
N LEU A 190 16.38 -23.44 -3.96
CA LEU A 190 17.17 -22.44 -4.67
C LEU A 190 18.40 -22.04 -3.84
N GLU A 191 19.58 -22.33 -4.38
CA GLU A 191 20.83 -21.76 -3.88
C GLU A 191 21.10 -20.44 -4.60
N SER A 192 21.56 -19.42 -3.88
CA SER A 192 22.00 -18.16 -4.47
C SER A 192 23.31 -17.66 -3.86
N ARG A 193 24.13 -17.00 -4.68
CA ARG A 193 25.34 -16.30 -4.27
C ARG A 193 25.16 -14.82 -4.56
N VAL A 194 25.21 -14.01 -3.50
CA VAL A 194 25.07 -12.56 -3.60
C VAL A 194 26.40 -11.92 -3.25
N TYR A 195 27.00 -11.22 -4.21
CA TYR A 195 28.14 -10.35 -3.98
C TYR A 195 27.63 -8.93 -3.78
N SER A 196 27.94 -8.29 -2.65
CA SER A 196 27.44 -6.93 -2.38
C SER A 196 28.52 -6.04 -1.78
N ARG A 197 28.76 -4.90 -2.42
CA ARG A 197 29.81 -3.96 -2.01
C ARG A 197 29.33 -2.52 -2.14
N TYR A 198 29.75 -1.67 -1.21
CA TYR A 198 29.48 -0.25 -1.29
C TYR A 198 30.49 0.46 -2.19
N ALA A 199 30.02 1.49 -2.87
CA ALA A 199 30.80 2.36 -3.75
C ALA A 199 30.41 3.82 -3.54
N VAL A 200 31.33 4.73 -3.83
CA VAL A 200 31.01 6.14 -4.05
C VAL A 200 30.92 6.37 -5.54
N ILE A 201 29.75 6.77 -6.01
CA ILE A 201 29.53 7.13 -7.42
C ILE A 201 29.56 8.64 -7.54
N ALA A 202 30.32 9.14 -8.51
CA ALA A 202 30.41 10.56 -8.79
C ALA A 202 30.34 10.85 -10.29
N TRP A 203 29.73 11.98 -10.64
CA TRP A 203 29.70 12.50 -12.00
C TRP A 203 29.64 14.04 -11.99
N PRO A 204 30.04 14.72 -13.08
CA PRO A 204 29.92 16.17 -13.21
C PRO A 204 28.48 16.67 -13.03
N VAL A 205 28.32 17.86 -12.44
CA VAL A 205 27.01 18.52 -12.27
C VAL A 205 26.30 18.71 -13.61
N ALA A 206 27.05 18.98 -14.69
CA ALA A 206 26.50 19.12 -16.05
C ALA A 206 25.77 17.85 -16.53
N LYS A 207 26.27 16.66 -16.16
CA LYS A 207 25.69 15.36 -16.51
C LYS A 207 24.66 14.85 -15.50
N HIS A 208 24.41 15.61 -14.43
CA HIS A 208 23.60 15.13 -13.33
C HIS A 208 22.17 14.76 -13.72
N THR A 209 21.50 15.58 -14.54
CA THR A 209 20.12 15.30 -14.97
C THR A 209 20.07 14.05 -15.84
N GLU A 210 20.95 13.93 -16.85
CA GLU A 210 21.05 12.76 -17.72
C GLU A 210 21.29 11.47 -16.92
N ASN A 211 22.27 11.47 -16.02
CA ASN A 211 22.60 10.31 -15.20
C ASN A 211 21.49 9.94 -14.21
N VAL A 212 20.78 10.93 -13.64
CA VAL A 212 19.62 10.67 -12.78
C VAL A 212 18.52 9.93 -13.55
N LEU A 213 18.18 10.38 -14.76
CA LEU A 213 17.12 9.76 -15.56
C LEU A 213 17.48 8.31 -15.95
N LYS A 214 18.77 8.07 -16.27
CA LYS A 214 19.27 6.77 -16.72
C LYS A 214 19.54 5.77 -15.59
N LEU A 215 20.16 6.21 -14.50
CA LEU A 215 20.80 5.34 -13.49
C LEU A 215 20.18 5.43 -12.09
N MET A 216 19.28 6.37 -11.81
CA MET A 216 18.64 6.51 -10.49
C MET A 216 17.18 6.01 -10.49
N PRO A 217 16.62 5.69 -9.30
CA PRO A 217 15.24 5.19 -9.17
C PRO A 217 14.22 6.15 -9.78
N GLU A 218 13.12 5.59 -10.28
CA GLU A 218 12.08 6.29 -11.03
C GLU A 218 11.47 7.47 -10.27
N ASP A 219 11.27 7.33 -8.96
CA ASP A 219 10.77 8.41 -8.09
C ASP A 219 11.74 9.59 -8.02
N VAL A 220 13.05 9.34 -7.97
CA VAL A 220 14.06 10.41 -7.98
C VAL A 220 14.15 11.04 -9.37
N ALA A 221 14.09 10.20 -10.40
CA ALA A 221 14.18 10.62 -11.79
C ALA A 221 13.02 11.53 -12.20
N ILE A 222 11.78 11.16 -11.85
CA ILE A 222 10.60 11.94 -12.22
C ILE A 222 10.54 13.29 -11.49
N GLU A 223 10.94 13.35 -10.22
CA GLU A 223 11.00 14.60 -9.47
C GLU A 223 12.07 15.54 -10.05
N LYS A 224 13.20 14.99 -10.51
CA LYS A 224 14.22 15.75 -11.21
C LYS A 224 13.69 16.30 -12.54
N LEU A 225 13.01 15.46 -13.32
CA LEU A 225 12.39 15.87 -14.59
C LEU A 225 11.35 16.97 -14.36
N TYR A 226 10.48 16.81 -13.36
CA TYR A 226 9.46 17.79 -12.99
C TYR A 226 10.07 19.16 -12.64
N ALA A 227 11.21 19.17 -11.94
CA ALA A 227 11.89 20.41 -11.57
C ALA A 227 12.59 21.14 -12.73
N HIS A 228 12.93 20.46 -13.85
CA HIS A 228 13.76 21.03 -14.93
C HIS A 228 13.04 21.21 -16.26
N SER A 229 11.97 20.45 -16.51
CA SER A 229 11.36 20.33 -17.84
C SER A 229 9.85 20.13 -17.78
N SER A 230 9.16 20.82 -16.87
CA SER A 230 7.69 20.79 -16.81
C SER A 230 7.09 21.26 -18.14
N GLY A 231 6.54 20.34 -18.93
CA GLY A 231 5.81 20.63 -20.17
C GLY A 231 6.49 20.21 -21.49
N ASP A 232 7.73 19.71 -21.49
CA ASP A 232 8.32 19.14 -22.72
C ASP A 232 7.82 17.70 -22.94
N ALA A 233 6.83 17.56 -23.83
CA ALA A 233 6.24 16.28 -24.17
C ALA A 233 7.25 15.28 -24.77
N THR A 234 8.27 15.76 -25.50
CA THR A 234 9.26 14.89 -26.15
C THR A 234 10.20 14.29 -25.10
N VAL A 235 10.71 15.13 -24.20
CA VAL A 235 11.59 14.67 -23.10
C VAL A 235 10.83 13.71 -22.19
N LEU A 236 9.58 14.01 -21.84
CA LEU A 236 8.74 13.12 -21.04
C LEU A 236 8.48 11.78 -21.75
N ARG A 237 8.20 11.81 -23.05
CA ARG A 237 7.99 10.60 -23.86
C ARG A 237 9.24 9.73 -23.91
N THR A 238 10.40 10.30 -24.17
CA THR A 238 11.67 9.55 -24.15
C THR A 238 11.92 8.93 -22.79
N PHE A 239 11.74 9.68 -21.71
CA PHE A 239 11.92 9.16 -20.35
C PHE A 239 10.98 7.97 -20.04
N LEU A 240 9.69 8.08 -20.37
CA LEU A 240 8.72 7.01 -20.10
C LEU A 240 8.99 5.77 -20.98
N GLN A 241 9.45 5.96 -22.23
CA GLN A 241 9.85 4.86 -23.10
C GLN A 241 11.09 4.13 -22.59
N ASP A 242 12.11 4.87 -22.15
CA ASP A 242 13.31 4.30 -21.53
C ASP A 242 12.96 3.54 -20.25
N LEU A 243 12.06 4.09 -19.43
CA LEU A 243 11.56 3.45 -18.22
C LEU A 243 10.82 2.14 -18.54
N ARG A 244 9.95 2.12 -19.55
CA ARG A 244 9.26 0.90 -20.02
C ARG A 244 10.25 -0.16 -20.47
N ALA A 245 11.26 0.21 -21.25
CA ALA A 245 12.30 -0.72 -21.69
C ALA A 245 13.07 -1.33 -20.50
N ARG A 246 13.39 -0.51 -19.47
CA ARG A 246 14.01 -1.01 -18.23
C ARG A 246 13.15 -2.04 -17.51
N PHE A 247 11.82 -1.86 -17.52
CA PHE A 247 10.89 -2.80 -16.88
C PHE A 247 10.67 -4.06 -17.70
N GLU A 248 10.60 -3.98 -19.03
CA GLU A 248 10.57 -5.16 -19.90
C GLU A 248 11.81 -6.03 -19.67
N ASP A 249 12.99 -5.40 -19.53
CA ASP A 249 14.23 -6.11 -19.17
C ASP A 249 14.22 -6.76 -17.79
N GLN A 250 13.36 -6.29 -16.87
CA GLN A 250 13.17 -6.87 -15.55
C GLN A 250 12.17 -8.04 -15.53
N LYS A 251 11.23 -8.12 -16.47
CA LYS A 251 10.16 -9.13 -16.53
C LYS A 251 10.64 -10.55 -16.83
N ASP A 252 11.79 -10.71 -17.48
CA ASP A 252 12.42 -12.03 -17.73
C ASP A 252 12.81 -12.80 -16.45
N PHE A 253 12.58 -12.21 -15.27
CA PHE A 253 13.33 -12.55 -14.06
C PHE A 253 12.53 -12.59 -12.75
N SER A 254 11.22 -12.29 -12.70
CA SER A 254 10.41 -12.46 -11.47
C SER A 254 9.18 -13.36 -11.67
N TRP A 255 8.97 -14.27 -10.72
CA TRP A 255 7.69 -14.96 -10.50
C TRP A 255 6.78 -14.15 -9.56
N GLU A 256 7.31 -13.09 -8.95
CA GLU A 256 6.58 -12.13 -8.13
C GLU A 256 5.93 -11.09 -9.04
N SER A 257 4.60 -11.18 -9.08
CA SER A 257 3.57 -10.29 -9.62
C SER A 257 3.99 -9.07 -10.44
N GLU A 258 3.48 -9.04 -11.67
CA GLU A 258 3.50 -7.94 -12.65
C GLU A 258 2.81 -6.62 -12.19
N SER A 259 2.44 -6.44 -10.93
CA SER A 259 1.44 -5.42 -10.54
C SER A 259 2.00 -4.05 -10.12
N ASP A 260 3.22 -3.96 -9.58
CA ASP A 260 3.71 -2.72 -8.94
C ASP A 260 5.02 -2.23 -9.56
N ILE A 261 4.94 -1.90 -10.84
CA ILE A 261 6.09 -1.45 -11.64
C ILE A 261 6.60 -0.07 -11.19
N VAL A 262 5.72 0.80 -10.68
CA VAL A 262 6.05 2.15 -10.20
C VAL A 262 5.22 2.50 -8.97
N SER A 263 5.73 3.43 -8.16
CA SER A 263 5.03 3.88 -6.95
C SER A 263 3.83 4.80 -7.27
N VAL A 264 2.89 4.90 -6.33
CA VAL A 264 1.78 5.87 -6.42
C VAL A 264 2.28 7.31 -6.45
N ARG A 265 3.40 7.59 -5.76
CA ARG A 265 4.04 8.90 -5.77
C ARG A 265 4.53 9.26 -7.17
N PHE A 266 5.23 8.33 -7.82
CA PHE A 266 5.65 8.46 -9.21
C PHE A 266 4.46 8.77 -10.12
N CYS A 267 3.40 7.96 -10.04
CA CYS A 267 2.18 8.13 -10.84
C CYS A 267 1.58 9.52 -10.69
N ARG A 268 1.52 10.04 -9.46
CA ARG A 268 0.98 11.37 -9.17
C ARG A 268 1.79 12.47 -9.86
N THR A 269 3.12 12.38 -9.83
CA THR A 269 4.01 13.35 -10.46
C THR A 269 3.95 13.25 -12.00
N VAL A 270 3.90 12.03 -12.55
CA VAL A 270 3.69 11.82 -13.99
C VAL A 270 2.35 12.42 -14.45
N CYS A 271 1.26 12.22 -13.71
CA CYS A 271 -0.04 12.78 -14.09
C CYS A 271 -0.01 14.31 -14.24
N LYS A 272 0.74 15.02 -13.38
CA LYS A 272 0.94 16.47 -13.51
C LYS A 272 1.71 16.82 -14.78
N LEU A 273 2.82 16.11 -15.02
CA LEU A 273 3.64 16.28 -16.21
C LEU A 273 2.87 15.98 -17.51
N LEU A 274 1.98 14.99 -17.50
CA LEU A 274 1.12 14.67 -18.63
C LEU A 274 0.17 15.83 -18.94
N VAL A 275 -0.45 16.41 -17.91
CA VAL A 275 -1.31 17.59 -18.05
C VAL A 275 -0.52 18.77 -18.61
N ASP A 276 0.68 19.03 -18.10
CA ASP A 276 1.56 20.11 -18.56
C ASP A 276 2.02 19.89 -20.02
N ALA A 277 2.26 18.64 -20.41
CA ALA A 277 2.68 18.26 -21.76
C ALA A 277 1.54 18.37 -22.79
N GLY A 278 0.28 18.24 -22.37
CA GLY A 278 -0.89 18.40 -23.24
C GLY A 278 -1.01 17.36 -24.37
N ASP A 279 -0.33 16.21 -24.25
CA ASP A 279 -0.28 15.16 -25.27
C ASP A 279 -1.14 13.93 -24.88
N PRO A 280 -2.29 13.69 -25.54
CA PRO A 280 -3.17 12.57 -25.21
C PRO A 280 -2.57 11.20 -25.53
N ASP A 281 -1.67 11.10 -26.52
CA ASP A 281 -1.00 9.83 -26.83
C ASP A 281 -0.08 9.41 -25.68
N LEU A 282 0.53 10.41 -25.03
CA LEU A 282 1.40 10.19 -23.89
C LEU A 282 0.61 9.78 -22.63
N VAL A 283 -0.59 10.34 -22.46
CA VAL A 283 -1.55 9.90 -21.42
C VAL A 283 -1.92 8.43 -21.64
N ASN A 284 -2.27 8.06 -22.87
CA ASN A 284 -2.59 6.68 -23.21
C ASN A 284 -1.43 5.73 -22.94
N PHE A 285 -0.23 6.10 -23.39
CA PHE A 285 0.98 5.31 -23.17
C PHE A 285 1.25 5.07 -21.68
N PHE A 286 1.17 6.11 -20.85
CA PHE A 286 1.40 5.96 -19.41
C PHE A 286 0.37 5.01 -18.77
N PHE A 287 -0.92 5.24 -18.99
CA PHE A 287 -1.96 4.43 -18.37
C PHE A 287 -2.04 3.00 -18.91
N SER A 288 -1.59 2.74 -20.15
CA SER A 288 -1.60 1.38 -20.71
C SER A 288 -0.36 0.57 -20.37
N GLU A 289 0.81 1.21 -20.34
CA GLU A 289 2.09 0.50 -20.29
C GLU A 289 2.82 0.60 -18.93
N LEU A 290 2.56 1.64 -18.14
CA LEU A 290 3.37 1.95 -16.95
C LEU A 290 2.55 2.10 -15.68
N CYS A 291 1.30 2.54 -15.75
CA CYS A 291 0.44 2.68 -14.59
C CYS A 291 0.26 1.31 -13.91
N PRO A 292 0.52 1.21 -12.58
CA PRO A 292 0.32 -0.02 -11.85
C PRO A 292 -1.17 -0.32 -11.72
N ASP A 293 -1.47 -1.53 -11.26
CA ASP A 293 -2.84 -1.90 -10.97
C ASP A 293 -3.33 -1.16 -9.73
N LEU A 294 -4.36 -0.34 -9.89
CA LEU A 294 -4.79 0.57 -8.82
C LEU A 294 -5.68 -0.11 -7.78
N ASP A 295 -6.26 -1.27 -8.05
CA ASP A 295 -7.25 -1.91 -7.16
C ASP A 295 -6.65 -2.30 -5.81
N GLY A 296 -7.04 -1.57 -4.76
CA GLY A 296 -6.55 -1.73 -3.37
C GLY A 296 -5.05 -1.50 -3.16
N LEU A 297 -4.40 -0.82 -4.11
CA LEU A 297 -3.01 -0.40 -4.01
C LEU A 297 -2.84 0.66 -2.91
N GLU A 298 -1.87 0.48 -2.02
CA GLU A 298 -1.64 1.38 -0.89
C GLU A 298 -1.47 2.84 -1.35
N GLY A 299 -2.30 3.73 -0.78
CA GLY A 299 -2.23 5.18 -1.03
C GLY A 299 -2.77 5.63 -2.39
N ASN A 300 -3.37 4.75 -3.19
CA ASN A 300 -3.94 5.06 -4.52
C ASN A 300 -4.95 6.23 -4.53
N GLU A 301 -5.63 6.52 -3.42
CA GLU A 301 -6.57 7.64 -3.27
C GLU A 301 -5.94 9.00 -3.60
N ILE A 302 -4.63 9.17 -3.40
CA ILE A 302 -3.92 10.42 -3.73
C ILE A 302 -3.89 10.69 -5.23
N LEU A 303 -4.21 9.69 -6.07
CA LEU A 303 -4.30 9.84 -7.53
C LEU A 303 -5.65 10.38 -7.99
N ILE A 304 -6.71 10.30 -7.16
CA ILE A 304 -8.06 10.75 -7.55
C ILE A 304 -8.03 12.21 -8.08
N PRO A 305 -7.41 13.19 -7.38
CA PRO A 305 -7.34 14.56 -7.90
C PRO A 305 -6.56 14.68 -9.21
N SER A 306 -5.49 13.89 -9.38
CA SER A 306 -4.68 13.88 -10.60
C SER A 306 -5.44 13.29 -11.79
N ILE A 307 -6.18 12.20 -11.58
CA ILE A 307 -7.02 11.58 -12.62
C ILE A 307 -8.16 12.53 -13.01
N ILE A 308 -8.81 13.18 -12.03
CA ILE A 308 -9.84 14.20 -12.32
C ILE A 308 -9.25 15.33 -13.17
N LEU A 309 -8.04 15.78 -12.86
CA LEU A 309 -7.38 16.82 -13.65
C LEU A 309 -7.13 16.36 -15.09
N ILE A 310 -6.65 15.14 -15.30
CA ILE A 310 -6.48 14.56 -16.65
C ILE A 310 -7.81 14.51 -17.39
N VAL A 311 -8.88 14.01 -16.77
CA VAL A 311 -10.20 13.92 -17.39
C VAL A 311 -10.78 15.30 -17.76
N ARG A 312 -10.45 16.34 -16.99
CA ARG A 312 -10.88 17.72 -17.28
C ARG A 312 -10.04 18.40 -18.37
N THR A 313 -8.78 18.01 -18.51
CA THR A 313 -7.84 18.62 -19.47
C THR A 313 -8.00 18.04 -20.88
N PHE A 314 -8.19 16.73 -21.01
CA PHE A 314 -8.16 16.04 -22.30
C PHE A 314 -9.57 15.68 -22.80
N ASP A 315 -9.75 15.58 -24.12
CA ASP A 315 -11.00 15.06 -24.68
C ASP A 315 -11.18 13.59 -24.28
N TRP A 316 -12.32 13.28 -23.67
CA TRP A 316 -12.69 11.93 -23.27
C TRP A 316 -12.62 10.92 -24.42
N ARG A 317 -12.85 11.35 -25.68
CA ARG A 317 -12.73 10.45 -26.84
C ARG A 317 -11.31 9.95 -27.07
N SER A 318 -10.30 10.69 -26.61
CA SER A 318 -8.90 10.35 -26.80
C SER A 318 -8.34 9.48 -25.68
N ILE A 319 -8.82 9.64 -24.44
CA ILE A 319 -8.24 9.00 -23.24
C ILE A 319 -9.23 8.13 -22.47
N GLY A 320 -10.51 8.10 -22.86
CA GLY A 320 -11.57 7.45 -22.10
C GLY A 320 -11.37 5.94 -22.00
N ASP A 321 -11.01 5.28 -23.10
CA ASP A 321 -10.88 3.82 -23.15
C ASP A 321 -9.76 3.32 -22.21
N VAL A 322 -8.61 4.01 -22.17
CA VAL A 322 -7.51 3.61 -21.29
C VAL A 322 -7.86 3.83 -19.82
N LEU A 323 -8.53 4.93 -19.48
CA LEU A 323 -8.93 5.22 -18.10
C LEU A 323 -10.01 4.27 -17.60
N LEU A 324 -10.99 3.92 -18.45
CA LEU A 324 -11.99 2.92 -18.11
C LEU A 324 -11.35 1.55 -17.87
N LYS A 325 -10.34 1.17 -18.65
CA LYS A 325 -9.60 -0.08 -18.47
C LYS A 325 -8.86 -0.09 -17.13
N VAL A 326 -8.16 1.00 -16.78
CA VAL A 326 -7.38 1.09 -15.53
C VAL A 326 -8.30 1.13 -14.31
N LEU A 327 -9.32 1.99 -14.31
CA LEU A 327 -10.25 2.14 -13.18
C LEU A 327 -11.21 0.95 -13.03
N GLY A 328 -11.43 0.19 -14.10
CA GLY A 328 -12.29 -1.00 -14.09
C GLY A 328 -11.55 -2.31 -13.85
N LYS A 329 -10.22 -2.28 -13.70
CA LYS A 329 -9.43 -3.51 -13.53
C LYS A 329 -9.55 -4.02 -12.09
N HIS A 330 -10.17 -5.18 -11.94
CA HIS A 330 -10.21 -5.92 -10.68
C HIS A 330 -8.95 -6.80 -10.54
N VAL A 331 -8.30 -6.75 -9.38
CA VAL A 331 -7.14 -7.59 -9.06
C VAL A 331 -7.56 -8.70 -8.10
N HIS A 332 -7.38 -9.96 -8.51
CA HIS A 332 -7.63 -11.10 -7.63
C HIS A 332 -6.55 -11.18 -6.54
N ARG A 333 -6.94 -10.95 -5.28
CA ARG A 333 -6.07 -11.17 -4.12
C ARG A 333 -6.22 -12.61 -3.63
N TYR A 334 -5.11 -13.30 -3.42
CA TYR A 334 -5.08 -14.67 -2.90
C TYR A 334 -4.92 -14.65 -1.37
N GLY A 335 -5.78 -15.37 -0.65
CA GLY A 335 -5.66 -15.53 0.80
C GLY A 335 -6.34 -14.42 1.62
N ASN A 336 -5.77 -14.10 2.78
CA ASN A 336 -6.28 -13.08 3.72
C ASN A 336 -5.68 -11.68 3.46
N ASP A 337 -5.18 -11.42 2.26
CA ASP A 337 -4.64 -10.11 1.91
C ASP A 337 -5.80 -9.10 1.80
N GLU A 338 -6.02 -8.36 2.87
CA GLU A 338 -6.95 -7.24 2.90
C GLU A 338 -6.45 -6.13 1.98
N ALA A 339 -7.39 -5.47 1.28
CA ALA A 339 -7.08 -4.28 0.51
C ALA A 339 -6.50 -3.20 1.45
N VAL A 340 -5.37 -2.60 1.07
CA VAL A 340 -4.74 -1.54 1.87
C VAL A 340 -5.18 -0.16 1.38
N GLY A 341 -5.42 0.00 0.07
CA GLY A 341 -5.98 1.21 -0.52
C GLY A 341 -7.43 1.06 -0.99
N ALA A 342 -7.93 2.08 -1.67
CA ALA A 342 -9.29 2.12 -2.20
C ALA A 342 -9.51 1.04 -3.27
N LEU A 343 -10.69 0.44 -3.29
CA LEU A 343 -11.07 -0.52 -4.32
C LEU A 343 -11.29 0.17 -5.66
N HIS A 344 -11.13 -0.57 -6.77
CA HIS A 344 -11.34 -0.04 -8.12
C HIS A 344 -12.72 0.64 -8.30
N LEU A 345 -13.78 0.09 -7.68
CA LEU A 345 -15.12 0.67 -7.68
C LEU A 345 -15.17 2.01 -6.94
N GLU A 346 -14.51 2.13 -5.79
CA GLU A 346 -14.43 3.38 -5.02
C GLU A 346 -13.71 4.46 -5.83
N LEU A 347 -12.53 4.13 -6.39
CA LEU A 347 -11.77 5.03 -7.24
C LEU A 347 -12.60 5.54 -8.43
N ALA A 348 -13.30 4.64 -9.12
CA ALA A 348 -14.16 5.00 -10.25
C ALA A 348 -15.31 5.91 -9.81
N LEU A 349 -15.94 5.63 -8.67
CA LEU A 349 -17.03 6.43 -8.10
C LEU A 349 -16.55 7.82 -7.66
N ASP A 350 -15.40 7.93 -7.00
CA ASP A 350 -14.88 9.20 -6.51
C ASP A 350 -14.42 10.12 -7.64
N VAL A 351 -13.72 9.57 -8.64
CA VAL A 351 -13.39 10.32 -9.86
C VAL A 351 -14.68 10.78 -10.54
N MET A 352 -15.66 9.89 -10.73
CA MET A 352 -16.93 10.22 -11.36
C MET A 352 -17.75 11.28 -10.59
N ASN A 353 -17.79 11.18 -9.26
CA ASN A 353 -18.55 12.06 -8.39
C ASN A 353 -18.02 13.50 -8.42
N ALA A 354 -16.73 13.68 -8.69
CA ALA A 354 -16.08 14.99 -8.82
C ALA A 354 -16.19 15.61 -10.22
N LEU A 355 -16.70 14.89 -11.22
CA LEU A 355 -16.85 15.40 -12.59
C LEU A 355 -18.19 16.11 -12.81
N ASP A 356 -18.15 17.11 -13.69
CA ASP A 356 -19.33 17.75 -14.23
C ASP A 356 -20.12 16.78 -15.14
N ASN A 357 -21.40 17.07 -15.34
CA ASN A 357 -22.25 16.26 -16.20
C ASN A 357 -21.72 16.28 -17.65
N GLY A 358 -21.38 15.10 -18.18
CA GLY A 358 -20.80 14.98 -19.52
C GLY A 358 -20.51 13.53 -19.89
N THR A 359 -19.86 13.33 -21.05
CA THR A 359 -19.54 12.01 -21.60
C THR A 359 -18.68 11.18 -20.64
N ALA A 360 -17.65 11.79 -20.04
CA ALA A 360 -16.74 11.13 -19.10
C ALA A 360 -17.46 10.60 -17.86
N LYS A 361 -18.24 11.47 -17.19
CA LYS A 361 -19.05 11.09 -16.02
C LYS A 361 -20.03 9.96 -16.34
N ASN A 362 -20.70 10.03 -17.49
CA ASN A 362 -21.64 9.00 -17.91
C ASN A 362 -20.96 7.65 -18.18
N ALA A 363 -19.77 7.66 -18.79
CA ALA A 363 -19.00 6.46 -19.05
C ALA A 363 -18.49 5.82 -17.75
N LEU A 364 -17.95 6.63 -16.83
CA LEU A 364 -17.50 6.15 -15.52
C LEU A 364 -18.66 5.66 -14.65
N LEU A 365 -19.82 6.31 -14.70
CA LEU A 365 -21.01 5.82 -14.00
C LEU A 365 -21.46 4.46 -14.56
N LYS A 366 -21.44 4.30 -15.88
CA LYS A 366 -21.77 3.01 -16.51
C LYS A 366 -20.78 1.92 -16.07
N LEU A 367 -19.48 2.23 -16.04
CA LEU A 367 -18.44 1.33 -15.53
C LEU A 367 -18.72 0.96 -14.07
N ALA A 368 -18.92 1.94 -13.20
CA ALA A 368 -19.19 1.71 -11.78
C ALA A 368 -20.42 0.84 -11.55
N VAL A 369 -21.49 1.02 -12.34
CA VAL A 369 -22.69 0.17 -12.27
C VAL A 369 -22.40 -1.27 -12.73
N GLN A 370 -21.59 -1.45 -13.77
CA GLN A 370 -21.18 -2.77 -14.25
C GLN A 370 -20.30 -3.50 -13.23
N GLU A 371 -19.39 -2.79 -12.58
CA GLU A 371 -18.53 -3.35 -11.53
C GLU A 371 -19.31 -3.63 -10.25
N ALA A 372 -20.19 -2.72 -9.82
CA ALA A 372 -21.06 -2.93 -8.65
C ALA A 372 -21.95 -4.17 -8.79
N ALA A 373 -22.39 -4.52 -10.00
CA ALA A 373 -23.16 -5.73 -10.26
C ALA A 373 -22.40 -7.04 -9.98
N LYS A 374 -21.07 -6.99 -9.85
CA LYS A 374 -20.21 -8.15 -9.55
C LYS A 374 -20.06 -8.39 -8.04
N PHE A 375 -20.40 -7.42 -7.20
CA PHE A 375 -20.31 -7.55 -5.74
C PHE A 375 -21.48 -8.34 -5.16
N ALA A 376 -21.25 -8.99 -4.02
CA ALA A 376 -22.33 -9.60 -3.27
C ALA A 376 -23.32 -8.51 -2.81
N HIS A 377 -24.63 -8.74 -2.99
CA HIS A 377 -25.65 -7.71 -2.74
C HIS A 377 -25.66 -7.20 -1.30
N ASP A 378 -25.32 -8.04 -0.33
CA ASP A 378 -25.24 -7.70 1.08
C ASP A 378 -24.05 -6.82 1.43
N GLU A 379 -22.89 -7.07 0.83
CA GLU A 379 -21.70 -6.22 0.95
C GLU A 379 -21.98 -4.83 0.37
N LEU A 380 -22.46 -4.76 -0.88
CA LEU A 380 -22.75 -3.50 -1.57
C LEU A 380 -23.80 -2.65 -0.83
N CYS A 381 -24.87 -3.26 -0.30
CA CYS A 381 -25.94 -2.53 0.40
C CYS A 381 -25.51 -1.92 1.74
N CYS A 382 -24.43 -2.45 2.34
CA CYS A 382 -23.92 -1.98 3.62
C CYS A 382 -22.86 -0.89 3.48
N ASP A 383 -22.42 -0.60 2.25
CA ASP A 383 -21.36 0.33 1.90
C ASP A 383 -21.89 1.76 1.62
N GLU A 384 -21.04 2.77 1.65
CA GLU A 384 -21.37 4.15 1.24
C GLU A 384 -21.46 4.29 -0.29
N MET A 385 -20.75 3.42 -1.04
CA MET A 385 -20.79 3.36 -2.50
C MET A 385 -22.21 3.29 -3.07
N VAL A 386 -23.12 2.57 -2.39
CA VAL A 386 -24.52 2.45 -2.83
C VAL A 386 -25.25 3.79 -2.84
N GLU A 387 -24.97 4.68 -1.88
CA GLU A 387 -25.61 6.01 -1.84
C GLU A 387 -25.14 6.86 -3.03
N ILE A 388 -23.84 6.78 -3.39
CA ILE A 388 -23.26 7.48 -4.54
C ILE A 388 -23.85 6.96 -5.86
N ILE A 389 -23.91 5.62 -6.02
CA ILE A 389 -24.50 4.99 -7.23
C ILE A 389 -25.93 5.46 -7.43
N TRP A 390 -26.77 5.39 -6.39
CA TRP A 390 -28.17 5.82 -6.49
C TRP A 390 -28.30 7.31 -6.78
N LYS A 391 -27.53 8.15 -6.08
CA LYS A 391 -27.51 9.60 -6.29
C LYS A 391 -27.26 9.94 -7.76
N HIS A 392 -26.30 9.29 -8.42
CA HIS A 392 -25.99 9.60 -9.83
C HIS A 392 -26.90 8.87 -10.82
N ALA A 393 -27.32 7.64 -10.55
CA ALA A 393 -28.20 6.88 -11.43
C ALA A 393 -29.58 7.55 -11.60
N ILE A 394 -30.13 8.10 -10.52
CA ILE A 394 -31.43 8.79 -10.52
C ILE A 394 -31.40 10.01 -11.47
N HIS A 395 -30.32 10.78 -11.42
CA HIS A 395 -30.16 12.01 -12.22
C HIS A 395 -29.54 11.76 -13.59
N CYS A 396 -29.09 10.54 -13.87
CA CYS A 396 -28.48 10.19 -15.15
C CYS A 396 -29.51 10.23 -16.28
N LYS A 397 -29.19 10.87 -17.41
CA LYS A 397 -30.07 10.89 -18.59
C LYS A 397 -30.12 9.55 -19.33
N ILE A 398 -29.20 8.63 -19.03
CA ILE A 398 -29.11 7.32 -19.68
C ILE A 398 -30.07 6.35 -18.99
N ASN A 399 -31.21 6.05 -19.62
CA ASN A 399 -32.22 5.17 -19.04
C ASN A 399 -31.71 3.76 -18.75
N THR A 400 -30.80 3.22 -19.56
CA THR A 400 -30.26 1.87 -19.32
C THR A 400 -29.51 1.79 -17.99
N VAL A 401 -28.67 2.78 -17.67
CA VAL A 401 -27.93 2.85 -16.40
C VAL A 401 -28.88 2.87 -15.22
N PHE A 402 -29.94 3.68 -15.28
CA PHE A 402 -30.96 3.72 -14.25
C PHE A 402 -31.65 2.35 -14.07
N THR A 403 -32.06 1.73 -15.18
CA THR A 403 -32.72 0.42 -15.16
C THR A 403 -31.81 -0.69 -14.63
N ASP A 404 -30.54 -0.67 -14.99
CA ASP A 404 -29.54 -1.62 -14.50
C ASP A 404 -29.39 -1.53 -12.98
N VAL A 405 -29.30 -0.30 -12.45
CA VAL A 405 -29.27 -0.06 -11.00
C VAL A 405 -30.53 -0.55 -10.33
N VAL A 406 -31.71 -0.21 -10.85
CA VAL A 406 -32.97 -0.71 -10.30
C VAL A 406 -32.99 -2.25 -10.27
N ASN A 407 -32.55 -2.90 -11.34
CA ASN A 407 -32.53 -4.36 -11.44
C ASN A 407 -31.59 -5.01 -10.44
N MET A 408 -30.42 -4.41 -10.15
CA MET A 408 -29.50 -4.90 -9.11
C MET A 408 -30.17 -4.99 -7.73
N PHE A 409 -31.06 -4.03 -7.40
CA PHE A 409 -31.69 -3.95 -6.08
C PHE A 409 -33.10 -4.54 -6.01
N LYS A 410 -33.69 -4.95 -7.14
CA LYS A 410 -35.03 -5.55 -7.19
C LYS A 410 -35.12 -6.85 -6.39
N GLU A 411 -34.12 -7.72 -6.51
CA GLU A 411 -34.09 -9.03 -5.83
C GLU A 411 -33.44 -8.97 -4.44
N THR A 412 -32.76 -7.88 -4.09
CA THR A 412 -32.11 -7.72 -2.78
C THR A 412 -33.10 -7.83 -1.61
N ASP A 413 -32.68 -8.50 -0.52
CA ASP A 413 -33.46 -8.61 0.71
C ASP A 413 -33.88 -7.20 1.20
N ALA A 414 -35.18 -7.04 1.47
CA ALA A 414 -35.76 -5.81 1.99
C ALA A 414 -35.09 -5.32 3.29
N ARG A 415 -34.48 -6.22 4.07
CA ARG A 415 -33.69 -5.90 5.27
C ARG A 415 -32.50 -4.97 4.96
N LEU A 416 -31.87 -5.15 3.80
CA LEU A 416 -30.65 -4.47 3.38
C LEU A 416 -30.91 -3.13 2.67
N LEU A 417 -32.12 -2.93 2.14
CA LEU A 417 -32.49 -1.75 1.35
C LEU A 417 -32.58 -0.42 2.12
N ARG A 418 -32.19 -0.36 3.39
CA ARG A 418 -32.35 0.84 4.23
C ARG A 418 -31.60 2.06 3.66
N ARG A 419 -30.33 1.91 3.28
CA ARG A 419 -29.52 3.01 2.71
C ARG A 419 -30.06 3.43 1.34
N THR A 420 -30.29 2.46 0.46
CA THR A 420 -30.93 2.63 -0.85
C THR A 420 -32.22 3.46 -0.76
N VAL A 421 -33.17 3.05 0.09
CA VAL A 421 -34.47 3.72 0.23
C VAL A 421 -34.34 5.14 0.78
N LYS A 422 -33.39 5.38 1.70
CA LYS A 422 -33.10 6.72 2.21
C LYS A 422 -32.67 7.65 1.07
N THR A 423 -31.74 7.22 0.22
CA THR A 423 -31.27 8.00 -0.93
C THR A 423 -32.39 8.24 -1.95
N ILE A 424 -33.16 7.20 -2.28
CA ILE A 424 -34.31 7.30 -3.20
C ILE A 424 -35.33 8.34 -2.72
N VAL A 425 -35.70 8.29 -1.44
CA VAL A 425 -36.71 9.20 -0.88
C VAL A 425 -36.25 10.65 -0.89
N GLN A 426 -34.95 10.89 -0.68
CA GLN A 426 -34.38 12.24 -0.76
C GLN A 426 -34.45 12.82 -2.19
N SER A 427 -34.47 11.96 -3.22
CA SER A 427 -34.54 12.39 -4.62
C SER A 427 -35.97 12.51 -5.17
N PHE A 428 -37.01 12.11 -4.43
CA PHE A 428 -38.39 12.18 -4.91
C PHE A 428 -38.91 13.61 -5.13
N ASP A 429 -38.28 14.62 -4.54
CA ASP A 429 -38.62 16.02 -4.78
C ASP A 429 -38.16 16.53 -6.16
N GLU A 430 -37.27 15.78 -6.81
CA GLU A 430 -36.63 16.16 -8.07
C GLU A 430 -37.21 15.40 -9.28
N ILE A 431 -38.09 14.41 -9.06
CA ILE A 431 -38.65 13.53 -10.09
C ILE A 431 -40.16 13.72 -10.19
N ASP A 432 -40.67 13.92 -11.40
CA ASP A 432 -42.11 13.98 -11.68
C ASP A 432 -42.80 12.64 -11.40
N GLU A 433 -43.95 12.67 -10.73
CA GLU A 433 -44.75 11.50 -10.38
C GLU A 433 -45.28 10.76 -11.62
N GLY A 434 -45.45 11.47 -12.74
CA GLY A 434 -45.82 10.88 -14.03
C GLY A 434 -44.68 10.12 -14.73
N ASN A 435 -43.46 10.16 -14.20
CA ASN A 435 -42.29 9.53 -14.80
C ASN A 435 -42.23 8.04 -14.48
N GLU A 436 -41.95 7.19 -15.48
CA GLU A 436 -41.75 5.74 -15.29
C GLU A 436 -40.72 5.42 -14.19
N ARG A 437 -39.67 6.25 -14.07
CA ARG A 437 -38.66 6.12 -13.01
C ARG A 437 -39.26 6.24 -11.61
N TYR A 438 -40.23 7.11 -11.41
CA TYR A 438 -40.91 7.29 -10.13
C TYR A 438 -41.59 6.00 -9.69
N SER A 439 -42.25 5.31 -10.62
CA SER A 439 -42.92 4.03 -10.34
C SER A 439 -41.93 2.92 -9.94
N LEU A 440 -40.79 2.85 -10.63
CA LEU A 440 -39.73 1.87 -10.34
C LEU A 440 -39.09 2.11 -8.98
N LEU A 441 -38.78 3.36 -8.64
CA LEU A 441 -38.26 3.76 -7.34
C LEU A 441 -39.27 3.46 -6.21
N THR A 442 -40.54 3.78 -6.44
CA THR A 442 -41.63 3.52 -5.48
C THR A 442 -41.75 2.03 -5.16
N SER A 443 -41.52 1.13 -6.12
CA SER A 443 -41.57 -0.31 -5.89
C SER A 443 -40.56 -0.78 -4.83
N LEU A 444 -39.34 -0.22 -4.82
CA LEU A 444 -38.30 -0.53 -3.82
C LEU A 444 -38.68 0.03 -2.44
N VAL A 445 -39.24 1.23 -2.39
CA VAL A 445 -39.75 1.83 -1.14
C VAL A 445 -40.90 1.01 -0.56
N VAL A 446 -41.85 0.58 -1.39
CA VAL A 446 -42.98 -0.26 -0.98
C VAL A 446 -42.49 -1.61 -0.44
N LYS A 447 -41.49 -2.24 -1.08
CA LYS A 447 -40.86 -3.47 -0.60
C LYS A 447 -40.30 -3.29 0.82
N ARG A 448 -39.56 -2.21 1.07
CA ARG A 448 -39.02 -1.87 2.40
C ARG A 448 -40.11 -1.56 3.42
N VAL A 449 -41.12 -0.80 3.05
CA VAL A 449 -42.28 -0.47 3.92
C VAL A 449 -43.03 -1.72 4.32
N GLY A 450 -43.28 -2.64 3.39
CA GLY A 450 -43.92 -3.93 3.66
C GLY A 450 -43.14 -4.76 4.67
N TRP A 451 -41.80 -4.81 4.52
CA TRP A 451 -40.93 -5.47 5.48
C TRP A 451 -40.96 -4.80 6.86
N LEU A 452 -40.88 -3.46 6.93
CA LEU A 452 -40.95 -2.71 8.19
C LEU A 452 -42.26 -2.97 8.94
N LYS A 453 -43.40 -3.02 8.25
CA LYS A 453 -44.70 -3.33 8.87
C LYS A 453 -44.70 -4.72 9.52
N LYS A 454 -44.22 -5.74 8.79
CA LYS A 454 -44.11 -7.11 9.31
C LYS A 454 -43.20 -7.19 10.54
N GLN A 455 -42.06 -6.49 10.51
CA GLN A 455 -41.12 -6.47 11.64
C GLN A 455 -41.71 -5.73 12.86
N ILE A 456 -42.39 -4.60 12.64
CA ILE A 456 -43.08 -3.87 13.72
C ILE A 456 -44.13 -4.79 14.35
N GLU A 457 -44.99 -5.44 13.58
CA GLU A 457 -45.99 -6.37 14.11
C GLU A 457 -45.38 -7.54 14.92
N ALA A 458 -44.21 -8.03 14.51
CA ALA A 458 -43.49 -9.07 15.23
C ALA A 458 -42.95 -8.59 16.59
N TYR A 459 -42.40 -7.36 16.65
CA TYR A 459 -41.78 -6.80 17.86
C TYR A 459 -42.75 -6.00 18.76
N ASP A 460 -43.89 -5.54 18.24
CA ASP A 460 -44.92 -4.79 18.96
C ASP A 460 -45.83 -5.71 19.79
N ARG A 461 -45.20 -6.69 20.44
CA ARG A 461 -45.85 -7.65 21.34
C ARG A 461 -45.38 -7.40 22.78
N PRO A 462 -46.23 -7.65 23.78
CA PRO A 462 -45.81 -7.63 25.18
C PRO A 462 -44.64 -8.59 25.41
N PHE A 463 -43.84 -8.32 26.46
CA PHE A 463 -42.73 -9.19 26.83
C PHE A 463 -43.22 -10.63 27.06
N SER A 464 -42.55 -11.57 26.41
CA SER A 464 -42.68 -13.01 26.63
C SER A 464 -41.29 -13.62 26.79
N TRP A 465 -41.22 -14.73 27.53
CA TRP A 465 -40.02 -15.57 27.61
C TRP A 465 -39.89 -16.51 26.41
N GLU A 466 -40.89 -16.55 25.52
CA GLU A 466 -40.82 -17.28 24.27
C GLU A 466 -39.93 -16.55 23.26
N MET A 467 -39.03 -17.31 22.63
CA MET A 467 -38.19 -16.85 21.51
C MET A 467 -38.53 -17.73 20.30
N PRO A 468 -39.62 -17.43 19.55
CA PRO A 468 -40.23 -18.37 18.59
C PRO A 468 -39.28 -18.86 17.48
N ASP A 469 -38.34 -17.99 17.08
CA ASP A 469 -37.37 -18.24 16.02
C ASP A 469 -35.99 -18.64 16.56
N ALA A 470 -35.87 -18.96 17.87
CA ALA A 470 -34.61 -19.36 18.48
C ALA A 470 -34.06 -20.62 17.81
N GLU A 471 -32.75 -20.61 17.54
CA GLU A 471 -32.02 -21.76 16.98
C GLU A 471 -30.96 -22.25 17.96
N PHE A 472 -30.90 -23.57 18.14
CA PHE A 472 -29.88 -24.23 18.96
C PHE A 472 -29.44 -25.51 18.26
N ALA A 473 -28.42 -25.39 17.41
CA ALA A 473 -28.00 -26.43 16.47
C ALA A 473 -27.63 -27.77 17.13
N ASP A 474 -27.08 -27.73 18.35
CA ASP A 474 -26.56 -28.93 19.01
C ASP A 474 -27.64 -29.75 19.73
N ASN A 475 -28.82 -29.19 20.00
CA ASN A 475 -29.85 -29.86 20.82
C ASN A 475 -31.26 -29.32 20.57
N SER A 476 -32.11 -30.16 19.95
CA SER A 476 -33.50 -29.83 19.64
C SER A 476 -34.38 -29.61 20.89
N THR A 477 -34.06 -30.24 22.03
CA THR A 477 -34.80 -30.05 23.29
C THR A 477 -34.51 -28.68 23.88
N VAL A 478 -33.25 -28.24 23.83
CA VAL A 478 -32.87 -26.86 24.22
C VAL A 478 -33.52 -25.85 23.28
N GLN A 479 -33.57 -26.12 21.98
CA GLN A 479 -34.27 -25.26 21.03
C GLN A 479 -35.77 -25.14 21.34
N GLN A 480 -36.44 -26.25 21.62
CA GLN A 480 -37.86 -26.25 22.02
C GLN A 480 -38.09 -25.47 23.32
N PHE A 481 -37.22 -25.66 24.32
CA PHE A 481 -37.25 -24.87 25.55
C PHE A 481 -37.12 -23.36 25.27
N LEU A 482 -36.18 -22.96 24.41
CA LEU A 482 -35.98 -21.55 24.07
C LEU A 482 -37.24 -20.95 23.40
N ARG A 483 -37.93 -21.73 22.58
CA ARG A 483 -39.19 -21.35 21.92
C ARG A 483 -40.41 -21.39 22.85
N GLY A 484 -40.34 -22.13 23.96
CA GLY A 484 -41.42 -22.26 24.94
C GLY A 484 -41.47 -21.14 25.99
N PRO A 485 -42.45 -21.16 26.91
CA PRO A 485 -42.65 -20.09 27.90
C PRO A 485 -41.73 -20.20 29.13
N ASP A 486 -41.10 -21.36 29.35
CA ASP A 486 -40.31 -21.61 30.56
C ASP A 486 -39.06 -20.73 30.62
N VAL A 487 -38.75 -20.21 31.81
CA VAL A 487 -37.62 -19.28 32.02
C VAL A 487 -36.28 -20.01 32.14
N THR A 488 -36.30 -21.16 32.80
CA THR A 488 -35.09 -21.94 33.11
C THR A 488 -35.34 -23.41 32.83
N MET A 489 -34.35 -24.08 32.22
CA MET A 489 -34.33 -25.53 32.06
C MET A 489 -33.03 -26.09 32.63
N ARG A 490 -33.09 -27.31 33.16
CA ARG A 490 -31.91 -28.07 33.58
C ARG A 490 -31.60 -29.16 32.56
N MET A 491 -30.43 -29.06 31.94
CA MET A 491 -29.87 -30.10 31.08
C MET A 491 -29.35 -31.23 31.96
N THR A 492 -30.22 -32.18 32.27
CA THR A 492 -29.89 -33.42 32.96
C THR A 492 -29.38 -34.46 31.96
N ARG A 493 -28.94 -35.62 32.46
CA ARG A 493 -28.36 -36.72 31.67
C ARG A 493 -29.20 -37.15 30.46
N ASP A 494 -30.53 -37.02 30.55
CA ASP A 494 -31.47 -37.42 29.50
C ASP A 494 -31.57 -36.39 28.36
N ILE A 495 -31.19 -35.14 28.63
CA ILE A 495 -31.17 -34.04 27.65
C ILE A 495 -29.78 -33.90 27.03
N TYR A 496 -28.73 -33.98 27.87
CA TYR A 496 -27.34 -33.93 27.43
C TYR A 496 -26.42 -34.62 28.45
N LYS A 497 -25.61 -35.57 27.99
CA LYS A 497 -24.74 -36.37 28.85
C LYS A 497 -23.35 -35.74 28.97
N PHE A 498 -23.11 -35.00 30.05
CA PHE A 498 -21.80 -34.46 30.38
C PHE A 498 -20.86 -35.54 30.95
N LYS A 499 -19.56 -35.50 30.57
CA LYS A 499 -18.52 -36.41 31.08
C LYS A 499 -18.12 -36.13 32.54
N GLY A 500 -18.46 -34.95 33.07
CA GLY A 500 -18.20 -34.52 34.43
C GLY A 500 -18.42 -33.01 34.62
N PHE A 501 -18.20 -32.50 35.84
CA PHE A 501 -18.46 -31.08 36.15
C PHE A 501 -17.62 -30.11 35.30
N LYS A 502 -16.36 -30.46 35.00
CA LYS A 502 -15.49 -29.67 34.12
C LYS A 502 -16.04 -29.55 32.70
N ASP A 503 -16.61 -30.63 32.18
CA ASP A 503 -17.22 -30.69 30.84
C ASP A 503 -18.49 -29.82 30.78
N ALA A 504 -19.36 -29.94 31.78
CA ALA A 504 -20.53 -29.08 31.94
C ALA A 504 -20.17 -27.59 32.03
N ARG A 505 -19.12 -27.25 32.80
CA ARG A 505 -18.63 -25.86 32.92
C ARG A 505 -18.10 -25.31 31.60
N ASN A 506 -17.36 -26.12 30.84
CA ASN A 506 -16.84 -25.73 29.52
C ASN A 506 -18.00 -25.50 28.54
N HIS A 507 -18.97 -26.41 28.50
CA HIS A 507 -20.16 -26.29 27.65
C HIS A 507 -20.95 -25.02 27.95
N ALA A 508 -21.21 -24.73 29.24
CA ALA A 508 -21.88 -23.50 29.66
C ALA A 508 -21.10 -22.24 29.24
N ALA A 509 -19.77 -22.24 29.40
CA ALA A 509 -18.93 -21.10 29.00
C ALA A 509 -18.87 -20.90 27.48
N GLU A 510 -18.80 -21.99 26.71
CA GLU A 510 -18.78 -21.95 25.24
C GLU A 510 -20.08 -21.35 24.69
N TRP A 511 -21.23 -21.86 25.13
CA TRP A 511 -22.54 -21.42 24.66
C TRP A 511 -22.95 -20.02 25.14
N THR A 512 -22.40 -19.58 26.27
CA THR A 512 -22.56 -18.19 26.72
C THR A 512 -21.71 -17.21 25.88
N ARG A 513 -20.61 -17.67 25.27
CA ARG A 513 -19.72 -16.85 24.42
C ARG A 513 -20.10 -16.88 22.93
N LYS A 514 -20.62 -18.01 22.43
CA LYS A 514 -21.07 -18.15 21.04
C LYS A 514 -22.19 -17.17 20.71
N ASN A 515 -22.28 -16.78 19.44
CA ASN A 515 -23.36 -15.94 18.95
C ASN A 515 -24.70 -16.68 19.07
N GLN A 516 -25.65 -16.11 19.82
CA GLN A 516 -26.96 -16.70 20.08
C GLN A 516 -27.94 -16.23 19.00
N VAL A 517 -28.41 -17.15 18.16
CA VAL A 517 -29.26 -16.85 16.99
C VAL A 517 -30.72 -16.74 17.44
N ASN A 518 -31.30 -15.55 17.27
CA ASN A 518 -32.69 -15.22 17.64
C ASN A 518 -33.07 -15.59 19.09
N ALA A 519 -32.08 -15.67 19.99
CA ALA A 519 -32.26 -16.06 21.37
C ALA A 519 -31.41 -15.20 22.30
N SER A 520 -31.74 -15.22 23.60
CA SER A 520 -30.78 -14.80 24.60
C SER A 520 -30.91 -15.61 25.89
N PHE A 521 -29.81 -16.22 26.32
CA PHE A 521 -29.75 -17.03 27.52
C PHE A 521 -28.35 -17.01 28.15
N GLU A 522 -28.29 -17.39 29.42
CA GLU A 522 -27.06 -17.65 30.17
C GLU A 522 -27.07 -19.11 30.63
N MET A 523 -25.89 -19.70 30.75
CA MET A 523 -25.73 -21.08 31.19
C MET A 523 -24.82 -21.17 32.40
N GLU A 524 -25.24 -21.95 33.39
CA GLU A 524 -24.47 -22.19 34.61
C GLU A 524 -24.36 -23.68 34.90
N ALA A 525 -23.13 -24.16 35.11
CA ALA A 525 -22.89 -25.54 35.49
C ALA A 525 -23.03 -25.72 37.00
N SER A 526 -23.69 -26.81 37.41
CA SER A 526 -23.84 -27.22 38.79
C SER A 526 -23.66 -28.75 38.91
N SER A 527 -23.52 -29.24 40.14
CA SER A 527 -23.54 -30.66 40.45
C SER A 527 -24.76 -30.96 41.32
N THR A 528 -25.60 -31.91 40.91
CA THR A 528 -26.77 -32.35 41.68
C THR A 528 -26.65 -33.86 41.89
N ASN A 529 -26.60 -34.31 43.14
CA ASN A 529 -26.46 -35.74 43.51
C ASN A 529 -25.28 -36.45 42.80
N GLY A 530 -24.15 -35.75 42.62
CA GLY A 530 -22.96 -36.28 41.94
C GLY A 530 -23.00 -36.24 40.40
N ASN A 531 -24.12 -35.84 39.79
CA ASN A 531 -24.24 -35.67 38.34
C ASN A 531 -24.00 -34.21 37.94
N ALA A 532 -23.23 -34.00 36.88
CA ALA A 532 -23.03 -32.68 36.29
C ALA A 532 -24.27 -32.26 35.49
N VAL A 533 -24.76 -31.06 35.74
CA VAL A 533 -25.97 -30.48 35.15
C VAL A 533 -25.67 -29.06 34.71
N VAL A 534 -26.20 -28.64 33.55
CA VAL A 534 -26.17 -27.23 33.12
C VAL A 534 -27.57 -26.65 33.23
N ALA A 535 -27.72 -25.55 33.96
CA ALA A 535 -28.95 -24.76 33.95
C ALA A 535 -28.84 -23.71 32.83
N ILE A 536 -29.82 -23.69 31.94
CA ILE A 536 -29.98 -22.63 30.93
C ILE A 536 -31.11 -21.71 31.40
N THR A 537 -30.81 -20.42 31.54
CA THR A 537 -31.76 -19.39 31.96
C THR A 537 -31.87 -18.34 30.87
N LYS A 538 -33.09 -18.10 30.39
CA LYS A 538 -33.36 -17.07 29.40
C LYS A 538 -33.08 -15.68 29.96
N THR A 539 -32.63 -14.77 29.12
CA THR A 539 -32.45 -13.37 29.51
C THR A 539 -33.37 -12.44 28.71
N ARG A 540 -33.60 -11.25 29.26
CA ARG A 540 -34.38 -10.21 28.60
C ARG A 540 -33.64 -9.54 27.44
N LYS A 541 -32.35 -9.80 27.22
CA LYS A 541 -31.51 -9.07 26.25
C LYS A 541 -32.07 -9.16 24.82
N TRP A 542 -32.60 -10.32 24.42
CA TRP A 542 -33.24 -10.49 23.10
C TRP A 542 -34.45 -9.56 22.93
N PHE A 543 -35.37 -9.56 23.89
CA PHE A 543 -36.54 -8.68 23.87
C PHE A 543 -36.15 -7.21 23.91
N THR A 544 -35.21 -6.81 24.78
CA THR A 544 -34.74 -5.42 24.86
C THR A 544 -34.13 -4.94 23.53
N LYS A 545 -33.33 -5.79 22.86
CA LYS A 545 -32.79 -5.51 21.52
C LYS A 545 -33.92 -5.41 20.48
N GLY A 546 -34.93 -6.27 20.57
CA GLY A 546 -36.15 -6.20 19.77
C GLY A 546 -36.90 -4.87 19.94
N GLN A 547 -37.06 -4.38 21.17
CA GLN A 547 -37.70 -3.09 21.46
C GLN A 547 -36.89 -1.90 20.93
N GLN A 548 -35.57 -1.94 21.02
CA GLN A 548 -34.71 -0.92 20.39
C GLN A 548 -34.88 -0.89 18.86
N ASN A 549 -34.95 -2.08 18.25
CA ASN A 549 -35.23 -2.20 16.82
C ASN A 549 -36.65 -1.71 16.47
N LEU A 550 -37.65 -1.99 17.31
CA LEU A 550 -39.03 -1.54 17.14
C LEU A 550 -39.12 -0.01 17.05
N GLU A 551 -38.50 0.70 18.00
CA GLU A 551 -38.47 2.17 17.97
C GLU A 551 -37.77 2.71 16.71
N ARG A 552 -36.64 2.09 16.32
CA ARG A 552 -35.93 2.42 15.09
C ARG A 552 -36.79 2.19 13.84
N TYR A 553 -37.51 1.08 13.77
CA TYR A 553 -38.39 0.75 12.64
C TYR A 553 -39.63 1.62 12.59
N LYS A 554 -40.27 1.93 13.74
CA LYS A 554 -41.39 2.88 13.83
C LYS A 554 -40.96 4.25 13.32
N LYS A 555 -39.80 4.75 13.76
CA LYS A 555 -39.23 6.03 13.30
C LYS A 555 -38.98 6.03 11.79
N GLU A 556 -38.34 4.98 11.26
CA GLU A 556 -38.07 4.82 9.82
C GLU A 556 -39.38 4.79 9.02
N LEU A 557 -40.36 3.99 9.44
CA LEU A 557 -41.66 3.89 8.77
C LEU A 557 -42.40 5.24 8.78
N SER A 558 -42.38 5.98 9.89
CA SER A 558 -42.96 7.32 9.97
C SER A 558 -42.30 8.31 9.01
N GLN A 559 -40.98 8.24 8.84
CA GLN A 559 -40.25 9.07 7.87
C GLN A 559 -40.68 8.74 6.44
N LEU A 560 -40.72 7.45 6.07
CA LEU A 560 -41.13 7.03 4.73
C LEU A 560 -42.60 7.39 4.44
N LYS A 561 -43.50 7.27 5.42
CA LYS A 561 -44.89 7.68 5.27
C LYS A 561 -45.07 9.18 5.08
N LYS A 562 -44.31 10.01 5.79
CA LYS A 562 -44.39 11.48 5.66
C LYS A 562 -44.08 11.94 4.24
N HIS A 563 -43.07 11.35 3.59
CA HIS A 563 -42.76 11.65 2.19
C HIS A 563 -43.87 11.21 1.22
N ASN A 564 -44.53 10.08 1.47
CA ASN A 564 -45.66 9.63 0.65
C ASN A 564 -46.96 10.44 0.88
N SER A 565 -47.15 11.02 2.07
CA SER A 565 -48.38 11.76 2.44
C SER A 565 -48.30 13.27 2.25
N CYS A 566 -47.09 13.83 2.05
CA CYS A 566 -46.93 15.25 1.72
C CYS A 566 -47.23 15.60 0.25
N LYS A 567 -47.49 14.62 -0.63
CA LYS A 567 -47.79 14.87 -2.06
C LYS A 567 -49.13 14.34 -2.54
N SER A 568 -49.75 13.39 -1.83
CA SER A 568 -51.18 13.10 -2.01
C SER A 568 -52.03 14.16 -1.29
N GLY A 569 -52.14 15.35 -1.87
CA GLY A 569 -53.11 16.34 -1.46
C GLY A 569 -54.52 15.84 -1.75
N ASP A 570 -55.09 15.05 -0.84
CA ASP A 570 -56.53 14.81 -0.80
C ASP A 570 -57.15 15.91 0.11
N PRO A 571 -58.00 16.81 -0.43
CA PRO A 571 -58.51 17.97 0.29
C PRO A 571 -59.69 17.62 1.23
N SER A 572 -59.64 16.46 1.87
CA SER A 572 -60.75 15.96 2.68
C SER A 572 -60.28 15.42 4.03
N ASP A 573 -59.75 16.30 4.88
CA ASP A 573 -59.95 16.20 6.35
C ASP A 573 -59.36 17.41 7.08
N VAL A 574 -59.83 18.62 6.74
CA VAL A 574 -59.80 19.73 7.70
C VAL A 574 -61.02 19.59 8.60
N LYS A 575 -60.73 19.11 9.82
CA LYS A 575 -61.60 19.13 11.00
C LYS A 575 -62.58 20.31 10.96
N ARG A 576 -63.89 20.02 10.92
CA ARG A 576 -64.92 20.99 11.31
C ARG A 576 -64.66 21.42 12.75
N ALA A 577 -64.11 22.61 12.91
CA ALA A 577 -64.16 23.34 14.16
C ALA A 577 -65.62 23.71 14.43
N ARG A 578 -66.08 23.36 15.63
CA ARG A 578 -67.38 23.71 16.19
C ARG A 578 -67.32 25.19 16.58
N VAL A 579 -68.22 26.02 16.06
CA VAL A 579 -68.53 27.35 16.60
C VAL A 579 -70.05 27.50 16.64
N GLU A 580 -70.52 27.74 17.87
CA GLU A 580 -71.87 28.07 18.37
C GLU A 580 -73.03 27.10 18.11
#